data_AF-A0A147I795-F1
#
_entry.id   AF-A0A147I795-F1
#
_cell.length_a   1.000
_cell.length_b   1.000
_cell.length_c   1.000
_cell.angle_alpha   90.00
_cell.angle_beta   90.00
_cell.angle_gamma   90.00
#
_symmetry.space_group_name_H-M   'P 1'
#
loop_
_entity.id
_entity.type
_entity.pdbx_description
1 polymer ?
#
loop_
_entity_poly.entity_id
_entity_poly.type
_entity_poly.pdbx_seq_one_letter_code
_entity_poly.pdbx_strand_id
1 'polypeptide(L)'
;MLEEQGYALWSSRLDDGERIELAALFDGWPVGRPGQRIDAGRVMQLAGVRRLIADQAPAMRPVRAVLFDKSDDANWALAWHQDRTIEVVERRDVEGFGPWTVKQGRVHVAPPVALLERMMTVRFHLDPVDADNAPLLVAPGSHRLGLIPEDAIGDVVARQGEAMCRAEAGSVWLYRTLILHGSARSSPGRHRRVLQIDLSADDLPGGLSWAVDG
;
A
#
# COMPACT_ATOMS: atom_id res chain seq x y z
N MET A 1 -9.91 5.01 -16.28
CA MET A 1 -9.47 3.81 -15.51
C MET A 1 -9.18 4.11 -14.05
N LEU A 2 -8.08 4.78 -13.66
CA LEU A 2 -7.80 5.04 -12.23
C LEU A 2 -8.88 5.88 -11.52
N GLU A 3 -9.37 6.95 -12.15
CA GLU A 3 -10.38 7.83 -11.51
C GLU A 3 -11.73 7.13 -11.27
N GLU A 4 -12.11 6.25 -12.20
CA GLU A 4 -13.39 5.55 -12.19
C GLU A 4 -13.32 4.26 -11.38
N GLN A 5 -12.30 3.43 -11.65
CA GLN A 5 -12.14 2.10 -11.08
C GLN A 5 -11.32 2.11 -9.79
N GLY A 6 -10.50 3.13 -9.56
CA GLY A 6 -9.71 3.29 -8.33
C GLY A 6 -8.39 2.54 -8.32
N TYR A 7 -8.06 1.79 -9.37
CA TYR A 7 -6.80 1.05 -9.50
C TYR A 7 -6.33 1.01 -10.95
N ALA A 8 -5.02 0.85 -11.16
CA ALA A 8 -4.41 0.68 -12.47
C ALA A 8 -3.02 0.02 -12.37
N LEU A 9 -2.58 -0.59 -13.46
CA LEU A 9 -1.20 -1.05 -13.62
C LEU A 9 -0.40 0.08 -14.28
N TRP A 10 0.78 0.42 -13.75
CA TRP A 10 1.68 1.34 -14.43
C TRP A 10 2.19 0.74 -15.74
N SER A 11 2.33 1.59 -16.75
CA SER A 11 2.92 1.20 -18.03
C SER A 11 4.41 0.85 -17.90
N SER A 12 5.09 1.54 -16.99
CA SER A 12 6.50 1.35 -16.68
C SER A 12 6.68 0.31 -15.56
N ARG A 13 7.76 -0.48 -15.66
CA ARG A 13 8.10 -1.54 -14.69
C ARG A 13 9.53 -1.39 -14.18
N LEU A 14 9.87 -2.12 -13.12
CA LEU A 14 11.25 -2.28 -12.68
C LEU A 14 12.05 -3.10 -13.70
N ASP A 15 13.27 -2.67 -14.00
CA ASP A 15 14.24 -3.50 -14.70
C ASP A 15 14.94 -4.50 -13.76
N ASP A 16 15.77 -5.38 -14.32
CA ASP A 16 16.42 -6.44 -13.56
C ASP A 16 17.34 -5.90 -12.45
N GLY A 17 18.07 -4.81 -12.71
CA GLY A 17 18.96 -4.18 -11.73
C GLY A 17 18.18 -3.52 -10.60
N GLU A 18 17.11 -2.81 -10.93
CA GLU A 18 16.22 -2.18 -9.95
C GLU A 18 15.47 -3.22 -9.10
N ARG A 19 15.09 -4.37 -9.69
CA ARG A 19 14.52 -5.48 -8.92
C ARG A 19 15.53 -6.07 -7.94
N ILE A 20 16.79 -6.23 -8.33
CA ILE A 20 17.85 -6.71 -7.44
C ILE A 20 18.04 -5.73 -6.27
N GLU A 21 18.11 -4.43 -6.57
CA GLU A 21 18.26 -3.38 -5.56
C GLU A 21 17.10 -3.40 -4.55
N LEU A 22 15.86 -3.53 -5.03
CA LEU A 22 14.67 -3.61 -4.18
C LEU A 22 14.62 -4.93 -3.40
N ALA A 23 15.05 -6.05 -4.00
CA ALA A 23 15.11 -7.34 -3.33
C ALA A 23 16.04 -7.35 -2.12
N ALA A 24 17.13 -6.56 -2.13
CA ALA A 24 18.03 -6.42 -1.00
C ALA A 24 17.36 -5.81 0.26
N LEU A 25 16.18 -5.19 0.12
CA LEU A 25 15.39 -4.77 1.29
C LEU A 25 14.84 -5.95 2.10
N PHE A 26 14.78 -7.14 1.51
CA PHE A 26 14.31 -8.37 2.16
C PHE A 26 15.47 -9.20 2.76
N ASP A 27 16.71 -8.73 2.66
CA ASP A 27 17.85 -9.41 3.25
C ASP A 27 17.71 -9.46 4.78
N GLY A 28 17.85 -10.66 5.36
CA GLY A 28 17.65 -10.88 6.79
C GLY A 28 16.19 -10.79 7.24
N TRP A 29 15.22 -11.05 6.35
CA TRP A 29 13.80 -11.01 6.67
C TRP A 29 13.46 -11.86 7.91
N PRO A 30 12.76 -11.29 8.91
CA PRO A 30 12.41 -12.03 10.11
C PRO A 30 11.40 -13.15 9.80
N VAL A 31 11.68 -14.36 10.30
CA VAL A 31 10.83 -15.54 10.12
C VAL A 31 9.41 -15.27 10.63
N GLY A 32 8.41 -15.73 9.87
CA GLY A 32 7.00 -15.68 10.25
C GLY A 32 6.39 -14.28 10.28
N ARG A 33 7.08 -13.24 9.76
CA ARG A 33 6.57 -11.87 9.77
C ARG A 33 5.80 -11.54 8.48
N PRO A 34 4.49 -11.22 8.58
CA PRO A 34 3.64 -10.76 7.48
C PRO A 34 4.18 -9.60 6.65
N GLY A 35 4.75 -8.63 7.36
CA GLY A 35 5.16 -7.38 6.80
C GLY A 35 5.87 -6.51 7.81
N GLN A 36 6.68 -5.60 7.29
CA GLN A 36 7.60 -4.79 8.04
C GLN A 36 7.48 -3.35 7.56
N ARG A 37 7.13 -2.44 8.48
CA ARG A 37 7.22 -1.01 8.21
C ARG A 37 8.68 -0.62 8.18
N ILE A 38 9.07 0.08 7.12
CA ILE A 38 10.43 0.57 6.93
C ILE A 38 10.39 2.08 6.72
N ASP A 39 11.55 2.71 6.85
CA ASP A 39 11.69 4.12 6.54
C ASP A 39 11.45 4.36 5.03
N ALA A 40 10.44 5.14 4.70
CA ALA A 40 10.12 5.51 3.33
C ALA A 40 11.19 6.43 2.70
N GLY A 41 11.96 7.17 3.50
CA GLY A 41 13.12 7.92 3.03
C GLY A 41 14.22 7.01 2.45
N ARG A 42 14.47 5.86 3.08
CA ARG A 42 15.40 4.83 2.54
C ARG A 42 14.89 4.26 1.21
N VAL A 43 13.60 4.02 1.09
CA VAL A 43 12.98 3.50 -0.13
C VAL A 43 13.10 4.48 -1.29
N MET A 44 13.11 5.79 -1.02
CA MET A 44 13.32 6.84 -2.03
C MET A 44 14.70 6.93 -2.63
N GLN A 45 15.67 6.25 -2.03
CA GLN A 45 17.00 6.16 -2.61
C GLN A 45 17.10 5.10 -3.71
N LEU A 46 16.16 4.13 -3.74
CA LEU A 46 16.12 3.08 -4.76
C LEU A 46 15.87 3.67 -6.14
N ALA A 47 16.71 3.31 -7.11
CA ALA A 47 16.72 3.90 -8.44
C ALA A 47 15.36 3.70 -9.15
N GLY A 48 14.84 2.47 -9.13
CA GLY A 48 13.58 2.15 -9.78
C GLY A 48 12.36 2.81 -9.14
N VAL A 49 12.33 2.88 -7.80
CA VAL A 49 11.22 3.54 -7.10
C VAL A 49 11.23 5.04 -7.40
N ARG A 50 12.38 5.70 -7.28
CA ARG A 50 12.53 7.14 -7.59
C ARG A 50 12.12 7.45 -9.03
N ARG A 51 12.63 6.66 -9.99
CA ARG A 51 12.32 6.82 -11.41
C ARG A 51 10.83 6.68 -11.70
N LEU A 52 10.21 5.60 -11.21
CA LEU A 52 8.81 5.29 -11.51
C LEU A 52 7.84 6.27 -10.86
N ILE A 53 8.11 6.72 -9.63
CA ILE A 53 7.28 7.75 -8.98
C ILE A 53 7.43 9.09 -9.70
N ALA A 54 8.65 9.49 -10.09
CA ALA A 54 8.87 10.73 -10.84
C ALA A 54 8.17 10.72 -12.21
N ASP A 55 8.08 9.57 -12.87
CA ASP A 55 7.40 9.39 -14.15
C ASP A 55 5.87 9.41 -14.00
N GLN A 56 5.33 8.63 -13.06
CA GLN A 56 3.90 8.30 -13.01
C GLN A 56 3.11 9.11 -11.98
N ALA A 57 3.76 9.66 -10.97
CA ALA A 57 3.14 10.43 -9.89
C ALA A 57 4.01 11.64 -9.45
N PRO A 58 4.45 12.51 -10.38
CA PRO A 58 5.44 13.57 -10.11
C PRO A 58 5.00 14.61 -9.06
N ALA A 59 3.69 14.73 -8.83
CA ALA A 59 3.13 15.66 -7.85
C ALA A 59 3.01 15.07 -6.43
N MET A 60 3.34 13.79 -6.23
CA MET A 60 3.21 13.11 -4.94
C MET A 60 4.54 12.61 -4.44
N ARG A 61 4.68 12.53 -3.12
CA ARG A 61 5.85 11.97 -2.44
C ARG A 61 5.45 10.79 -1.56
N PRO A 62 6.34 9.82 -1.33
CA PRO A 62 6.13 8.79 -0.33
C PRO A 62 6.04 9.33 1.07
N VAL A 63 5.09 8.80 1.81
CA VAL A 63 4.84 9.16 3.21
C VAL A 63 4.78 7.95 4.13
N ARG A 64 4.71 6.73 3.57
CA ARG A 64 4.81 5.47 4.31
C ARG A 64 5.31 4.35 3.41
N ALA A 65 6.10 3.43 3.96
CA ALA A 65 6.55 2.23 3.25
C ALA A 65 6.40 0.97 4.10
N VAL A 66 5.91 -0.09 3.47
CA VAL A 66 5.71 -1.40 4.09
C VAL A 66 6.18 -2.48 3.14
N LEU A 67 7.06 -3.34 3.62
CA LEU A 67 7.42 -4.57 2.92
C LEU A 67 6.46 -5.67 3.32
N PHE A 68 6.07 -6.52 2.38
CA PHE A 68 5.31 -7.74 2.61
C PHE A 68 6.08 -8.90 2.01
N ASP A 69 6.31 -9.93 2.82
CA ASP A 69 6.87 -11.20 2.37
C ASP A 69 5.89 -12.31 2.75
N LYS A 70 5.26 -12.89 1.73
CA LYS A 70 4.30 -13.97 1.89
C LYS A 70 4.93 -15.26 1.40
N SER A 71 5.19 -16.15 2.35
CA SER A 71 5.67 -17.53 2.16
C SER A 71 4.73 -18.52 2.85
N ASP A 72 5.00 -19.81 2.74
CA ASP A 72 4.22 -20.87 3.40
C ASP A 72 4.10 -20.63 4.93
N ASP A 73 5.20 -20.21 5.56
CA ASP A 73 5.27 -19.93 7.01
C ASP A 73 4.57 -18.62 7.41
N ALA A 74 4.13 -17.82 6.44
CA ALA A 74 3.49 -16.52 6.65
C ALA A 74 2.31 -16.29 5.69
N ASN A 75 1.44 -17.30 5.52
CA ASN A 75 0.35 -17.31 4.54
C ASN A 75 -1.02 -16.84 5.09
N TRP A 76 -1.09 -15.61 5.60
CA TRP A 76 -2.33 -15.02 6.12
C TRP A 76 -3.10 -14.30 5.00
N ALA A 77 -4.41 -14.50 4.95
CA ALA A 77 -5.30 -13.67 4.12
C ALA A 77 -5.61 -12.37 4.84
N LEU A 78 -5.77 -11.29 4.07
CA LEU A 78 -6.36 -10.05 4.58
C LEU A 78 -7.82 -10.01 4.21
N ALA A 79 -8.68 -9.88 5.21
CA ALA A 79 -10.08 -9.56 4.99
C ALA A 79 -10.19 -8.23 4.22
N TRP A 80 -11.33 -8.05 3.55
CA TRP A 80 -11.66 -6.80 2.87
C TRP A 80 -11.63 -5.63 3.85
N HIS A 81 -10.88 -4.58 3.52
CA HIS A 81 -10.72 -3.39 4.36
C HIS A 81 -10.35 -2.16 3.51
N GLN A 82 -10.35 -0.99 4.15
CA GLN A 82 -9.74 0.23 3.63
C GLN A 82 -8.54 0.60 4.49
N ASP A 83 -7.50 1.16 3.89
CA ASP A 83 -6.41 1.77 4.64
C ASP A 83 -6.89 3.11 5.21
N ARG A 84 -7.00 3.20 6.54
CA ARG A 84 -7.63 4.33 7.25
C ARG A 84 -6.69 5.17 8.09
N THR A 85 -5.41 4.82 8.15
CA THR A 85 -4.45 5.47 9.03
C THR A 85 -3.20 5.88 8.28
N ILE A 86 -2.68 7.06 8.59
CA ILE A 86 -1.37 7.55 8.16
C ILE A 86 -0.32 7.35 9.26
N GLU A 87 0.95 7.43 8.89
CA GLU A 87 2.09 7.38 9.82
C GLU A 87 2.68 8.78 9.98
N VAL A 88 2.88 9.22 11.22
CA VAL A 88 3.38 10.56 11.56
C VAL A 88 4.54 10.47 12.56
N VAL A 89 5.33 11.53 12.66
CA VAL A 89 6.49 11.60 13.58
C VAL A 89 6.05 11.41 15.03
N GLU A 90 5.06 12.19 15.44
CA GLU A 90 4.57 12.22 16.81
C GLU A 90 3.09 12.57 16.87
N ARG A 91 2.47 12.31 18.02
CA ARG A 91 1.10 12.73 18.27
C ARG A 91 1.04 14.23 18.53
N ARG A 92 0.12 14.92 17.85
CA ARG A 92 -0.30 16.28 18.20
C ARG A 92 -1.81 16.37 18.16
N ASP A 93 -2.39 17.13 19.09
CA ASP A 93 -3.84 17.32 19.14
C ASP A 93 -4.26 18.31 18.03
N VAL A 94 -4.69 17.74 16.90
CA VAL A 94 -5.18 18.46 15.72
C VAL A 94 -6.61 18.01 15.44
N GLU A 95 -7.50 18.97 15.19
CA GLU A 95 -8.92 18.69 14.95
C GLU A 95 -9.11 17.73 13.76
N GLY A 96 -10.00 16.74 13.94
CA GLY A 96 -10.29 15.73 12.91
C GLY A 96 -9.27 14.61 12.79
N PHE A 97 -8.19 14.60 13.58
CA PHE A 97 -7.20 13.53 13.62
C PHE A 97 -7.41 12.61 14.83
N GLY A 98 -7.76 11.36 14.55
CA GLY A 98 -7.99 10.33 15.54
C GLY A 98 -8.87 9.20 14.99
N PRO A 99 -8.81 7.99 15.57
CA PRO A 99 -8.02 7.61 16.74
C PRO A 99 -6.52 7.47 16.46
N TRP A 100 -5.73 7.47 17.54
CA TRP A 100 -4.27 7.32 17.52
C TRP A 100 -3.88 5.89 17.90
N THR A 101 -2.88 5.33 17.24
CA THR A 101 -2.32 4.00 17.56
C THR A 101 -0.80 4.00 17.39
N VAL A 102 -0.11 3.07 18.05
CA VAL A 102 1.33 2.85 17.82
C VAL A 102 1.50 1.44 17.25
N LYS A 103 2.14 1.33 16.07
CA LYS A 103 2.38 0.06 15.39
C LYS A 103 3.87 -0.09 15.12
N GLN A 104 4.49 -1.12 15.68
CA GLN A 104 5.95 -1.36 15.53
C GLN A 104 6.79 -0.12 15.94
N GLY A 105 6.40 0.56 17.01
CA GLY A 105 7.06 1.78 17.49
C GLY A 105 6.76 3.06 16.70
N ARG A 106 5.93 2.97 15.65
CA ARG A 106 5.59 4.11 14.76
C ARG A 106 4.21 4.66 15.07
N VAL A 107 4.09 5.98 15.20
CA VAL A 107 2.84 6.66 15.53
C VAL A 107 1.93 6.70 14.30
N HIS A 108 0.69 6.28 14.47
CA HIS A 108 -0.33 6.26 13.43
C HIS A 108 -1.58 7.01 13.90
N VAL A 109 -2.27 7.62 12.96
CA VAL A 109 -3.52 8.35 13.22
C VAL A 109 -4.46 8.19 12.05
N ALA A 110 -5.77 8.12 12.30
CA ALA A 110 -6.77 8.28 11.25
C ALA A 110 -6.96 9.78 10.97
N PRO A 111 -6.64 10.26 9.75
CA PRO A 111 -6.84 11.66 9.39
C PRO A 111 -8.29 11.89 8.91
N PRO A 112 -8.69 13.15 8.63
CA PRO A 112 -9.92 13.42 7.90
C PRO A 112 -9.99 12.64 6.58
N VAL A 113 -11.16 12.08 6.25
CA VAL A 113 -11.35 11.24 5.05
C VAL A 113 -10.90 11.93 3.77
N ALA A 114 -11.10 13.25 3.67
CA ALA A 114 -10.69 14.04 2.52
C ALA A 114 -9.19 13.92 2.21
N LEU A 115 -8.33 13.73 3.22
CA LEU A 115 -6.90 13.47 3.00
C LEU A 115 -6.71 12.09 2.35
N LEU A 116 -7.33 11.05 2.90
CA LEU A 116 -7.22 9.68 2.39
C LEU A 116 -7.78 9.53 0.96
N GLU A 117 -8.82 10.31 0.61
CA GLU A 117 -9.40 10.35 -0.75
C GLU A 117 -8.41 10.85 -1.81
N ARG A 118 -7.46 11.72 -1.41
CA ARG A 118 -6.42 12.26 -2.30
C ARG A 118 -5.15 11.40 -2.33
N MET A 119 -4.95 10.54 -1.35
CA MET A 119 -3.80 9.65 -1.28
C MET A 119 -3.87 8.52 -2.32
N MET A 120 -2.69 8.03 -2.68
CA MET A 120 -2.52 6.86 -3.52
C MET A 120 -1.61 5.85 -2.84
N THR A 121 -1.82 4.58 -3.14
CA THR A 121 -0.96 3.49 -2.69
C THR A 121 -0.40 2.77 -3.91
N VAL A 122 0.90 2.49 -3.88
CA VAL A 122 1.65 1.86 -4.97
C VAL A 122 2.28 0.57 -4.45
N ARG A 123 2.23 -0.49 -5.25
CA ARG A 123 2.78 -1.82 -4.93
C ARG A 123 3.75 -2.25 -6.00
N PHE A 124 5.02 -2.37 -5.63
CA PHE A 124 6.09 -2.89 -6.47
C PHE A 124 6.22 -4.39 -6.23
N HIS A 125 6.03 -5.19 -7.27
CA HIS A 125 6.07 -6.65 -7.20
C HIS A 125 7.45 -7.17 -7.59
N LEU A 126 8.11 -7.92 -6.70
CA LEU A 126 9.37 -8.60 -7.04
C LEU A 126 9.16 -9.95 -7.71
N ASP A 127 8.06 -10.61 -7.36
CA ASP A 127 7.74 -11.97 -7.78
C ASP A 127 6.42 -11.97 -8.55
N PRO A 128 6.21 -12.93 -9.48
CA PRO A 128 4.97 -13.04 -10.23
C PRO A 128 3.79 -13.37 -9.31
N VAL A 129 2.63 -12.78 -9.61
CA VAL A 129 1.38 -12.92 -8.89
C VAL A 129 0.29 -13.31 -9.87
N ASP A 130 -0.07 -14.59 -9.84
CA ASP A 130 -1.23 -15.16 -10.53
C ASP A 130 -2.41 -15.30 -9.57
N ALA A 131 -3.45 -16.04 -9.98
CA ALA A 131 -4.63 -16.30 -9.16
C ALA A 131 -4.30 -17.06 -7.86
N ASP A 132 -3.23 -17.84 -7.89
CA ASP A 132 -2.88 -18.79 -6.82
C ASP A 132 -1.74 -18.28 -5.93
N ASN A 133 -1.13 -17.11 -6.24
CA ASN A 133 -0.05 -16.51 -5.44
C ASN A 133 -0.48 -15.22 -4.72
N ALA A 134 -1.60 -15.29 -3.99
CA ALA A 134 -2.11 -14.22 -3.14
C ALA A 134 -2.21 -12.84 -3.84
N PRO A 135 -3.01 -12.73 -4.91
CA PRO A 135 -3.25 -11.45 -5.57
C PRO A 135 -3.92 -10.45 -4.62
N LEU A 136 -3.64 -9.17 -4.86
CA LEU A 136 -4.47 -8.10 -4.31
C LEU A 136 -5.83 -8.19 -4.99
N LEU A 137 -6.88 -8.19 -4.19
CA LEU A 137 -8.26 -8.11 -4.64
C LEU A 137 -8.77 -6.69 -4.38
N VAL A 138 -9.46 -6.10 -5.33
CA VAL A 138 -10.04 -4.76 -5.21
C VAL A 138 -11.52 -4.77 -5.58
N ALA A 139 -12.31 -3.92 -4.94
CA ALA A 139 -13.69 -3.66 -5.32
C ALA A 139 -13.72 -2.38 -6.17
N PRO A 140 -13.89 -2.47 -7.50
CA PRO A 140 -13.71 -1.32 -8.37
C PRO A 140 -14.67 -0.17 -8.04
N GLY A 141 -14.15 1.07 -8.09
CA GLY A 141 -14.93 2.28 -7.85
C GLY A 141 -15.30 2.54 -6.37
N SER A 142 -14.98 1.64 -5.45
CA SER A 142 -15.38 1.78 -4.05
C SER A 142 -14.67 2.92 -3.32
N HIS A 143 -13.53 3.40 -3.82
CA HIS A 143 -12.81 4.57 -3.28
C HIS A 143 -13.64 5.85 -3.31
N ARG A 144 -14.67 5.91 -4.17
CA ARG A 144 -15.57 7.06 -4.33
C ARG A 144 -16.72 7.06 -3.31
N LEU A 145 -16.81 6.03 -2.47
CA LEU A 145 -17.87 5.87 -1.47
C LEU A 145 -17.48 6.40 -0.09
N GLY A 146 -16.30 7.03 0.04
CA GLY A 146 -15.76 7.50 1.32
C GLY A 146 -15.41 6.33 2.25
N LEU A 147 -15.55 6.55 3.56
CA LEU A 147 -15.36 5.50 4.57
C LEU A 147 -16.57 4.56 4.59
N ILE A 148 -16.31 3.26 4.39
CA ILE A 148 -17.35 2.23 4.34
C ILE A 148 -17.44 1.53 5.70
N PRO A 149 -18.57 1.58 6.42
CA PRO A 149 -18.74 0.85 7.68
C PRO A 149 -18.39 -0.64 7.54
N GLU A 150 -17.80 -1.25 8.57
CA GLU A 150 -17.30 -2.63 8.51
C GLU A 150 -18.40 -3.65 8.17
N ASP A 151 -19.61 -3.44 8.70
CA ASP A 151 -20.79 -4.25 8.43
C ASP A 151 -21.33 -4.09 7.00
N ALA A 152 -21.06 -2.96 6.34
CA ALA A 152 -21.44 -2.71 4.95
C ALA A 152 -20.43 -3.22 3.92
N ILE A 153 -19.23 -3.66 4.33
CA ILE A 153 -18.15 -4.07 3.41
C ILE A 153 -18.60 -5.20 2.48
N GLY A 154 -19.25 -6.23 3.03
CA GLY A 154 -19.71 -7.39 2.25
C GLY A 154 -20.66 -6.99 1.12
N ASP A 155 -21.64 -6.14 1.42
CA ASP A 155 -22.62 -5.66 0.44
C ASP A 155 -21.99 -4.77 -0.64
N VAL A 156 -21.02 -3.93 -0.26
CA VAL A 156 -20.31 -3.11 -1.24
C VAL A 156 -19.48 -3.98 -2.19
N VAL A 157 -18.74 -4.97 -1.67
CA VAL A 157 -17.97 -5.91 -2.50
C VAL A 157 -18.91 -6.69 -3.43
N ALA A 158 -20.03 -7.19 -2.92
CA ALA A 158 -21.02 -7.90 -3.74
C ALA A 158 -21.59 -7.03 -4.87
N ARG A 159 -21.82 -5.73 -4.60
CA ARG A 159 -22.35 -4.78 -5.59
C ARG A 159 -21.32 -4.33 -6.63
N GLN A 160 -20.09 -4.04 -6.21
CA GLN A 160 -19.04 -3.55 -7.13
C GLN A 160 -18.34 -4.69 -7.88
N GLY A 161 -18.47 -5.91 -7.37
CA GLY A 161 -17.70 -7.05 -7.82
C GLY A 161 -16.26 -7.01 -7.31
N GLU A 162 -15.49 -8.00 -7.78
CA GLU A 162 -14.09 -8.20 -7.40
C GLU A 162 -13.23 -8.19 -8.65
N ALA A 163 -12.13 -7.44 -8.60
CA ALA A 163 -11.07 -7.50 -9.59
C ALA A 163 -9.76 -7.98 -8.96
N MET A 164 -9.06 -8.86 -9.68
CA MET A 164 -7.82 -9.48 -9.25
C MET A 164 -6.62 -8.79 -9.90
N CYS A 165 -5.76 -8.17 -9.09
CA CYS A 165 -4.55 -7.52 -9.55
C CYS A 165 -3.41 -8.56 -9.71
N ARG A 166 -3.36 -9.17 -10.90
CA ARG A 166 -2.24 -10.04 -11.31
C ARG A 166 -1.02 -9.21 -11.72
N ALA A 167 0.17 -9.73 -11.51
CA ALA A 167 1.41 -9.01 -11.78
C ALA A 167 2.51 -9.95 -12.26
N GLU A 168 3.34 -9.47 -13.17
CA GLU A 168 4.62 -10.10 -13.48
C GLU A 168 5.70 -9.56 -12.52
N ALA A 169 6.85 -10.22 -12.46
CA ALA A 169 7.98 -9.71 -11.71
C ALA A 169 8.44 -8.34 -12.24
N GLY A 170 8.46 -7.34 -11.37
CA GLY A 170 8.78 -5.95 -11.67
C GLY A 170 7.57 -5.07 -11.98
N SER A 171 6.37 -5.64 -12.13
CA SER A 171 5.13 -4.88 -12.33
C SER A 171 4.81 -3.99 -11.13
N VAL A 172 4.17 -2.85 -11.40
CA VAL A 172 3.77 -1.91 -10.36
C VAL A 172 2.29 -1.58 -10.48
N TRP A 173 1.54 -1.91 -9.43
CA TRP A 173 0.13 -1.54 -9.30
C TRP A 173 0.01 -0.23 -8.53
N LEU A 174 -0.92 0.63 -8.93
CA LEU A 174 -1.37 1.75 -8.10
C LEU A 174 -2.87 1.66 -7.84
N TYR A 175 -3.30 2.19 -6.70
CA TYR A 175 -4.71 2.38 -6.37
C TYR A 175 -4.92 3.56 -5.45
N ARG A 176 -6.16 4.06 -5.42
CA ARG A 176 -6.61 5.07 -4.46
C ARG A 176 -6.62 4.45 -3.07
N THR A 177 -5.99 5.08 -2.08
CA THR A 177 -5.78 4.48 -0.74
C THR A 177 -7.08 4.02 -0.07
N LEU A 178 -8.20 4.70 -0.34
CA LEU A 178 -9.52 4.32 0.16
C LEU A 178 -10.26 3.23 -0.64
N ILE A 179 -9.66 2.63 -1.67
CA ILE A 179 -10.28 1.48 -2.33
C ILE A 179 -10.44 0.34 -1.32
N LEU A 180 -11.59 -0.35 -1.37
CA LEU A 180 -11.77 -1.59 -0.63
C LEU A 180 -10.88 -2.62 -1.28
N HIS A 181 -10.05 -3.25 -0.48
CA HIS A 181 -9.14 -4.27 -0.94
C HIS A 181 -8.93 -5.36 0.09
N GLY A 182 -8.53 -6.52 -0.39
CA GLY A 182 -8.17 -7.68 0.42
C GLY A 182 -7.05 -8.45 -0.24
N SER A 183 -6.64 -9.56 0.35
CA SER A 183 -5.74 -10.49 -0.34
C SER A 183 -6.11 -11.93 -0.06
N ALA A 184 -6.13 -12.74 -1.12
CA ALA A 184 -6.34 -14.16 -1.03
C ALA A 184 -5.14 -14.87 -0.37
N ARG A 185 -5.33 -16.13 0.03
CA ARG A 185 -4.22 -16.99 0.45
C ARG A 185 -3.37 -17.37 -0.76
N SER A 186 -2.09 -17.61 -0.50
CA SER A 186 -1.20 -18.23 -1.47
C SER A 186 -1.38 -19.74 -1.44
N SER A 187 -1.18 -20.41 -2.57
CA SER A 187 -1.04 -21.87 -2.60
C SER A 187 0.28 -22.30 -1.97
N PRO A 188 0.38 -23.52 -1.41
CA PRO A 188 1.63 -24.03 -0.84
C PRO A 188 2.79 -24.00 -1.84
N GLY A 189 4.00 -23.72 -1.35
CA GLY A 189 5.23 -23.65 -2.14
C GLY A 189 5.42 -22.36 -2.92
N ARG A 190 4.58 -21.35 -2.67
CA ARG A 190 4.62 -20.07 -3.39
C ARG A 190 5.20 -18.97 -2.50
N HIS A 191 5.87 -18.03 -3.15
CA HIS A 191 6.55 -16.91 -2.49
C HIS A 191 6.21 -15.61 -3.21
N ARG A 192 5.94 -14.55 -2.46
CA ARG A 192 5.66 -13.23 -3.02
C ARG A 192 6.10 -12.11 -2.10
N ARG A 193 7.04 -11.32 -2.60
CA ARG A 193 7.50 -10.09 -2.01
C ARG A 193 6.92 -8.87 -2.72
N VAL A 194 6.43 -7.94 -1.92
CA VAL A 194 5.86 -6.67 -2.39
C VAL A 194 6.38 -5.54 -1.51
N LEU A 195 6.85 -4.47 -2.13
CA LEU A 195 7.01 -3.18 -1.48
C LEU A 195 5.75 -2.35 -1.72
N GLN A 196 5.04 -1.97 -0.66
CA GLN A 196 3.93 -1.03 -0.69
C GLN A 196 4.39 0.34 -0.22
N ILE A 197 3.99 1.38 -0.94
CA ILE A 197 4.26 2.77 -0.61
C ILE A 197 2.97 3.57 -0.68
N ASP A 198 2.68 4.35 0.36
CA ASP A 198 1.62 5.35 0.29
C ASP A 198 2.22 6.70 -0.12
N LEU A 199 1.53 7.37 -1.02
CA LEU A 199 1.87 8.65 -1.60
C LEU A 199 0.88 9.71 -1.17
N SER A 200 1.38 10.92 -0.92
CA SER A 200 0.58 12.13 -0.70
C SER A 200 1.19 13.31 -1.45
N ALA A 201 0.34 14.21 -1.97
CA ALA A 201 0.76 15.54 -2.41
C ALA A 201 0.61 16.59 -1.30
N ASP A 202 -0.13 16.25 -0.24
CA ASP A 202 -0.49 17.16 0.85
C ASP A 202 0.56 17.15 1.96
N ASP A 203 0.84 18.33 2.50
CA ASP A 203 1.42 18.49 3.83
C ASP A 203 0.35 18.32 4.91
N LEU A 204 0.77 17.94 6.12
CA LEU A 204 -0.15 17.75 7.24
C LEU A 204 -0.42 19.07 7.99
N PRO A 205 -1.68 19.32 8.40
CA PRO A 205 -2.03 20.54 9.11
C PRO A 205 -1.64 20.49 10.59
N GLY A 206 -1.78 21.63 11.29
CA GLY A 206 -1.67 21.69 12.75
C GLY A 206 -0.29 21.33 13.31
N GLY A 207 0.75 21.49 12.49
CA GLY A 207 2.13 21.16 12.87
C GLY A 207 2.40 19.66 12.99
N LEU A 208 1.53 18.81 12.44
CA LEU A 208 1.85 17.42 12.20
C LEU A 208 2.87 17.31 11.07
N SER A 209 3.71 16.28 11.15
CA SER A 209 4.68 15.95 10.11
C SER A 209 4.52 14.48 9.72
N TRP A 210 4.65 14.18 8.43
CA TRP A 210 4.71 12.80 7.98
C TRP A 210 5.91 12.12 8.62
N ALA A 211 5.83 10.81 8.86
CA ALA A 211 6.93 10.09 9.51
C ALA A 211 8.26 10.15 8.74
N VAL A 212 8.21 10.47 7.44
CA VAL A 212 9.41 10.68 6.58
C VAL A 212 10.09 12.03 6.77
N ASP A 213 9.47 12.96 7.50
CA ASP A 213 9.94 14.34 7.71
C ASP A 213 10.61 14.54 9.08
N GLY A 214 10.77 13.48 9.88
CA GLY A 214 11.28 13.54 11.26
C GLY A 214 12.53 12.71 11.52
#